data_AF-A0A7J2YT04-F1
#
_entry.id   AF-A0A7J2YT04-F1
#
_cell.length_a   1.000
_cell.length_b   1.000
_cell.length_c   1.000
_cell.angle_alpha   90.00
_cell.angle_beta   90.00
_cell.angle_gamma   90.00
#
_symmetry.space_group_name_H-M   'P 1'
#
loop_
_entity.id
_entity.type
_entity.pdbx_description
1 polymer ?
#
loop_
_entity_poly.entity_id
_entity_poly.type
_entity_poly.pdbx_seq_one_letter_code
_entity_poly.pdbx_strand_id
1 'polypeptide(L)'
;MNLKIYAIKNANQRHERVQLVVVDLDRGKRYPLNFVCVLPRYFRILEKRSSKFAKLFGPKSLPTAKKLLEDASHQEEDPEIQTVITKRIKDIAAKDAKEECGVPQP
;
A
#
# COMPACT_ATOMS: atom_id res chain seq x y z
N MET A 1 7.11 14.67 -5.04
CA MET A 1 6.82 13.54 -4.13
C MET A 1 7.34 12.28 -4.78
N ASN A 2 8.60 11.97 -4.49
CA ASN A 2 9.25 10.71 -4.80
C ASN A 2 8.87 9.69 -3.74
N LEU A 3 7.71 9.05 -3.96
CA LEU A 3 7.15 8.11 -3.00
C LEU A 3 7.69 6.70 -3.22
N LYS A 4 8.04 6.01 -2.13
CA LYS A 4 8.37 4.59 -2.12
C LYS A 4 7.67 3.86 -0.98
N ILE A 5 7.52 2.55 -1.12
CA ILE A 5 7.16 1.68 0.00
C ILE A 5 8.44 1.28 0.72
N TYR A 6 8.39 1.37 2.05
CA TYR A 6 9.38 0.80 2.94
C TYR A 6 8.71 -0.24 3.81
N ALA A 7 9.28 -1.44 3.88
CA ALA A 7 8.75 -2.54 4.66
C ALA A 7 9.44 -2.63 6.02
N ILE A 8 8.65 -2.66 7.09
CA ILE A 8 9.12 -2.79 8.46
C ILE A 8 8.76 -4.19 8.93
N LYS A 9 9.78 -5.01 9.18
CA LYS A 9 9.62 -6.38 9.69
C LYS A 9 9.62 -6.38 11.21
N ASN A 10 8.49 -6.69 11.83
CA ASN A 10 8.38 -6.81 13.29
C ASN A 10 8.53 -8.27 13.71
N ALA A 11 9.71 -8.62 14.22
CA ALA A 11 10.02 -9.98 14.66
C ALA A 11 9.19 -10.45 15.88
N ASN A 12 8.60 -9.51 16.65
CA ASN A 12 7.92 -9.79 17.91
C ASN A 12 6.39 -10.01 17.81
N GLN A 13 5.76 -9.88 16.63
CA GLN A 13 4.33 -10.13 16.49
C GLN A 13 4.03 -11.46 15.79
N ARG A 14 3.27 -12.33 16.49
CA ARG A 14 2.86 -13.67 16.01
C ARG A 14 2.00 -13.67 14.74
N HIS A 15 1.37 -12.55 14.36
CA HIS A 15 0.37 -12.51 13.28
C HIS A 15 0.62 -11.48 12.15
N GLU A 16 1.46 -10.46 12.36
CA GLU A 16 1.74 -9.43 11.34
C GLU A 16 3.24 -9.12 11.28
N ARG A 17 3.95 -9.90 10.47
CA ARG A 17 5.41 -9.80 10.36
C ARG A 17 5.89 -8.59 9.58
N VAL A 18 5.08 -8.02 8.68
CA VAL A 18 5.53 -6.96 7.76
C VAL A 18 4.51 -5.82 7.67
N GLN A 19 4.93 -4.62 8.07
CA GLN A 19 4.18 -3.39 7.91
C GLN A 19 4.74 -2.56 6.75
N LEU A 20 3.89 -2.22 5.78
CA LEU A 20 4.27 -1.36 4.66
C LEU A 20 3.99 0.11 5.00
N VAL A 21 5.02 0.95 4.89
CA VAL A 21 4.91 2.39 5.08
C VAL A 21 5.29 3.13 3.80
N VAL A 22 4.67 4.28 3.60
CA VAL A 22 4.96 5.18 2.48
C VAL A 22 5.96 6.23 2.95
N VAL A 23 7.07 6.33 2.24
CA VAL A 23 8.12 7.33 2.47
C VAL A 23 8.24 8.25 1.27
N ASP A 24 8.62 9.51 1.49
CA ASP A 24 8.88 10.51 0.46
C ASP A 24 10.36 10.87 0.47
N LEU A 25 11.09 10.45 -0.55
CA LEU A 25 12.52 10.69 -0.69
C LEU A 25 12.83 12.18 -0.90
N ASP A 26 11.86 12.99 -1.32
CA ASP A 26 12.03 14.44 -1.41
C ASP A 26 12.01 15.11 -0.02
N ARG A 27 11.33 14.51 0.97
CA ARG A 27 11.28 15.02 2.36
C ARG A 27 12.56 14.74 3.14
N GLY A 28 13.26 13.66 2.81
CA GLY A 28 14.46 13.26 3.52
C GLY A 28 15.12 12.03 2.92
N LYS A 29 16.42 11.87 3.14
CA LYS A 29 17.20 10.76 2.57
C LYS A 29 17.08 9.46 3.38
N ARG A 30 16.57 9.49 4.61
CA ARG A 30 16.53 8.32 5.52
C ARG A 30 15.26 8.26 6.35
N TYR A 31 14.83 7.05 6.66
CA TYR A 31 13.79 6.78 7.65
C TYR A 31 14.30 7.09 9.06
N PRO A 32 13.48 7.66 9.97
CA PRO A 32 12.05 8.00 9.84
C PRO A 32 11.78 9.41 9.27
N LEU A 33 12.81 10.19 8.92
CA LEU A 33 12.65 11.59 8.48
C LEU A 33 11.83 11.73 7.19
N ASN A 34 11.85 10.72 6.34
CA ASN A 34 11.08 10.64 5.10
C ASN A 34 9.71 9.97 5.26
N PHE A 35 9.27 9.65 6.47
CA PHE A 35 7.98 9.01 6.69
C PHE A 35 6.81 9.93 6.31
N VAL A 36 5.85 9.37 5.57
CA VAL A 36 4.61 10.05 5.20
C VAL A 36 3.44 9.44 5.96
N CYS A 37 3.16 8.16 5.73
CA CYS A 37 2.05 7.45 6.38
C CYS A 37 2.20 5.93 6.26
N VAL A 38 1.42 5.18 7.03
CA VAL A 38 1.34 3.72 6.90
C VAL A 38 0.38 3.36 5.77
N LEU A 39 0.76 2.41 4.91
CA LEU A 39 -0.12 1.89 3.88
C LEU A 39 -1.12 0.92 4.55
N PRO A 40 -2.42 1.21 4.54
CA PRO A 40 -3.41 0.36 5.19
C PRO A 40 -3.39 -1.04 4.58
N ARG A 41 -3.58 -2.05 5.44
CA ARG A 41 -3.61 -3.45 5.02
C ARG A 41 -4.82 -3.77 4.14
N TYR A 42 -5.96 -3.16 4.46
CA TYR A 42 -7.22 -3.36 3.76
C TYR A 42 -7.58 -2.14 2.94
N PHE A 43 -7.76 -2.35 1.63
CA PHE A 43 -8.10 -1.27 0.69
C PHE A 43 -9.53 -0.76 0.87
N ARG A 44 -10.41 -1.52 1.54
CA ARG A 44 -11.73 -1.05 2.00
C ARG A 44 -11.65 0.19 2.92
N ILE A 45 -10.52 0.38 3.61
CA ILE A 45 -10.27 1.53 4.48
C ILE A 45 -9.94 2.79 3.64
N LEU A 46 -9.49 2.62 2.40
CA LEU A 46 -9.23 3.72 1.48
C LEU A 46 -10.52 4.37 0.98
N GLU A 47 -11.54 3.58 0.66
CA GLU A 47 -12.86 4.10 0.26
C GLU A 47 -13.49 4.96 1.34
N LYS A 48 -13.42 4.51 2.60
CA LYS A 48 -13.97 5.27 3.75
C LYS A 48 -13.17 6.51 4.10
N ARG A 49 -12.11 6.85 3.34
CA ARG A 49 -11.17 7.96 3.59
C ARG A 49 -10.68 8.05 5.04
N SER A 50 -10.66 6.90 5.73
CA SER A 50 -10.45 6.85 7.17
C SER A 50 -8.95 6.77 7.51
N SER A 51 -8.13 6.32 6.57
CA SER A 51 -6.67 6.28 6.74
C SER A 51 -6.00 7.60 6.36
N LYS A 52 -4.84 7.89 6.97
CA LYS A 52 -3.98 9.03 6.59
C LYS A 52 -3.62 9.01 5.11
N PHE A 53 -3.33 7.82 4.57
CA PHE A 53 -3.05 7.65 3.14
C PHE A 53 -4.24 8.07 2.27
N ALA A 54 -5.46 7.65 2.64
CA ALA A 54 -6.67 8.04 1.91
C ALA A 54 -6.97 9.53 1.98
N LYS A 55 -6.65 10.19 3.10
CA LYS A 55 -6.77 11.64 3.25
C LYS A 55 -5.74 12.41 2.41
N LEU A 56 -4.54 11.85 2.24
CA LEU A 56 -3.46 12.47 1.45
C LEU A 56 -3.68 12.35 -0.05
N PHE A 57 -4.04 11.16 -0.53
CA PHE A 57 -4.14 10.87 -1.97
C PHE A 57 -5.59 10.91 -2.50
N GLY A 58 -6.59 10.93 -1.61
CA GLY A 58 -8.00 11.07 -1.94
C GLY A 58 -8.49 10.08 -3.00
N PRO A 59 -9.07 10.54 -4.12
CA PRO A 59 -9.54 9.64 -5.19
C PRO A 59 -8.40 8.91 -5.89
N LYS A 60 -7.16 9.43 -5.81
CA LYS A 60 -5.98 8.79 -6.41
C LYS A 60 -5.33 7.76 -5.48
N SER A 61 -5.89 7.51 -4.29
CA SER A 61 -5.29 6.58 -3.32
C SER A 61 -5.13 5.17 -3.88
N LEU A 62 -6.17 4.61 -4.49
CA LEU A 62 -6.11 3.27 -5.07
C LEU A 62 -5.05 3.13 -6.17
N PRO A 63 -5.07 3.94 -7.24
CA PRO A 63 -4.06 3.84 -8.30
C PRO A 63 -2.65 4.19 -7.81
N THR A 64 -2.52 5.13 -6.88
CA THR A 64 -1.21 5.45 -6.27
C THR A 64 -0.68 4.28 -5.44
N ALA A 65 -1.53 3.65 -4.63
CA ALA A 65 -1.11 2.50 -3.83
C ALA A 65 -0.72 1.30 -4.69
N LYS A 66 -1.47 1.03 -5.77
CA LYS A 66 -1.15 -0.03 -6.73
C LYS A 66 0.24 0.20 -7.34
N LYS A 67 0.47 1.40 -7.88
CA LYS A 67 1.75 1.78 -8.48
C LYS A 67 2.92 1.68 -7.50
N LEU A 68 2.72 2.12 -6.25
CA LEU A 68 3.73 2.03 -5.20
C LEU A 68 4.06 0.59 -4.82
N LEU A 69 3.06 -0.30 -4.79
CA LEU A 69 3.27 -1.71 -4.52
C LEU A 69 3.96 -2.42 -5.69
N GLU A 70 3.59 -2.11 -6.93
CA GLU A 70 4.26 -2.66 -8.12
C GLU A 70 5.74 -2.25 -8.16
N ASP A 71 6.03 -0.96 -7.94
CA ASP A 71 7.40 -0.45 -7.88
C ASP A 71 8.24 -1.11 -6.77
N ALA A 72 7.62 -1.29 -5.59
CA ALA A 72 8.25 -1.97 -4.47
C ALA A 72 8.47 -3.46 -4.76
N SER A 73 7.54 -4.13 -5.44
CA SER A 73 7.66 -5.55 -5.78
C SER A 73 8.84 -5.85 -6.71
N HIS A 74 9.27 -4.87 -7.50
CA HIS A 74 10.41 -5.01 -8.41
C HIS A 74 11.75 -4.74 -7.72
N GLN A 75 11.73 -3.99 -6.62
CA GLN A 75 12.94 -3.59 -5.89
C GLN A 75 13.18 -4.44 -4.63
N GLU A 76 12.16 -5.11 -4.12
CA GLU A 76 12.24 -5.87 -2.89
C GLU A 76 12.83 -7.27 -3.10
N GLU A 77 13.88 -7.58 -2.34
CA GLU A 77 14.59 -8.86 -2.40
C GLU A 77 14.11 -9.84 -1.31
N ASP A 78 13.49 -9.35 -0.23
CA ASP A 78 12.98 -10.22 0.84
C ASP A 78 11.70 -10.95 0.38
N PRO A 79 11.69 -12.29 0.35
CA PRO A 79 10.56 -13.07 -0.17
C PRO A 79 9.30 -12.94 0.70
N GLU A 80 9.44 -12.68 2.01
CA GLU A 80 8.29 -12.49 2.91
C GLU A 80 7.62 -11.14 2.61
N ILE A 81 8.42 -10.08 2.41
CA ILE A 81 7.91 -8.77 2.02
C ILE A 81 7.31 -8.82 0.62
N GLN A 82 7.98 -9.45 -0.35
CA GLN A 82 7.48 -9.60 -1.71
C GLN A 82 6.13 -10.34 -1.75
N THR A 83 5.97 -11.38 -0.92
CA THR A 83 4.69 -12.10 -0.75
C THR A 83 3.58 -11.17 -0.25
N VAL A 84 3.88 -10.32 0.75
CA VAL A 84 2.92 -9.36 1.31
C VAL A 84 2.54 -8.30 0.27
N ILE A 85 3.51 -7.76 -0.46
CA ILE A 85 3.28 -6.78 -1.53
C ILE A 85 2.41 -7.39 -2.63
N THR A 86 2.78 -8.58 -3.13
CA THR A 86 2.05 -9.29 -4.19
C THR A 86 0.62 -9.58 -3.77
N LYS A 87 0.41 -10.01 -2.52
CA LYS A 87 -0.92 -10.27 -1.97
C LYS A 87 -1.77 -8.99 -1.95
N ARG A 88 -1.18 -7.83 -1.63
CA ARG A 88 -1.88 -6.54 -1.66
C ARG A 88 -2.22 -6.08 -3.07
N ILE A 89 -1.33 -6.27 -4.05
CA ILE A 89 -1.62 -5.98 -5.46
C ILE A 89 -2.82 -6.80 -5.94
N LYS A 90 -2.86 -8.09 -5.59
CA LYS A 90 -4.01 -8.96 -5.91
C LYS A 90 -5.30 -8.51 -5.23
N ASP A 91 -5.25 -8.05 -3.98
CA ASP A 91 -6.42 -7.53 -3.25
C ASP A 91 -6.98 -6.27 -3.93
N ILE A 92 -6.11 -5.37 -4.40
CA ILE A 92 -6.49 -4.20 -5.20
C ILE A 92 -7.13 -4.62 -6.51
N ALA A 93 -6.47 -5.51 -7.27
CA ALA A 93 -6.95 -5.96 -8.57
C ALA A 93 -8.31 -6.70 -8.48
N ALA A 94 -8.49 -7.53 -7.45
CA ALA A 94 -9.76 -8.21 -7.18
C ALA A 94 -10.89 -7.24 -6.82
N LYS A 95 -10.55 -6.07 -6.27
CA LYS A 95 -11.51 -4.99 -6.01
C LYS A 95 -11.87 -4.23 -7.28
N ASP A 96 -10.87 -3.87 -8.08
CA ASP A 96 -11.04 -3.22 -9.39
C ASP A 96 -11.97 -4.05 -10.29
N ALA A 97 -11.72 -5.37 -10.36
CA ALA A 97 -12.55 -6.31 -11.11
C ALA A 97 -13.99 -6.46 -10.55
N LYS A 98 -14.21 -6.16 -9.26
CA LYS A 98 -15.55 -6.17 -8.64
C LYS A 98 -16.32 -4.89 -8.92
N GLU A 99 -15.66 -3.76 -9.15
CA GLU A 99 -16.32 -2.53 -9.58
C GLU A 99 -16.72 -2.58 -11.07
N GLU A 100 -15.99 -3.34 -11.91
CA GLU A 100 -16.41 -3.65 -13.29
C GLU A 100 -17.51 -4.72 -13.40
N CYS A 101 -17.69 -5.57 -12.37
CA CYS A 101 -18.83 -6.50 -12.28
C CYS A 101 -20.00 -5.90 -11.47
N GLY A 102 -20.16 -4.58 -11.56
CA GLY A 102 -21.39 -3.87 -11.17
C GLY A 102 -22.33 -3.72 -12.36
N VAL A 103 -22.66 -4.84 -13.03
CA VAL A 103 -23.80 -4.86 -13.95
C VAL A 103 -25.03 -4.50 -13.10
N PRO A 104 -25.80 -3.44 -13.43
CA PRO A 104 -27.10 -3.24 -12.81
C PRO A 104 -27.95 -4.46 -13.12
N GLN A 105 -28.33 -5.21 -12.09
CA GLN A 105 -29.29 -6.29 -12.24
C GLN A 105 -30.62 -5.68 -12.74
N PRO A 106 -31.24 -6.27 -13.78
CA PRO A 106 -32.54 -5.83 -14.29
C PRO A 106 -33.68 -6.01 -13.29
#